data_AF-A0A1Z9WRZ7-F1
#
_entry.id   AF-A0A1Z9WRZ7-F1
#
_cell.length_a   1.000
_cell.length_b   1.000
_cell.length_c   1.000
_cell.angle_alpha   90.00
_cell.angle_beta   90.00
_cell.angle_gamma   90.00
#
_symmetry.space_group_name_H-M   'P 1'
#
loop_
_entity.id
_entity.type
_entity.pdbx_description
1 polymer ?
#
loop_
_entity_poly.entity_id
_entity_poly.type
_entity_poly.pdbx_seq_one_letter_code
_entity_poly.pdbx_strand_id
1 'polypeptide(L)'
;MSLAVSRTVLGISLLALFTYTLLAGLDMPFRASMLPILASSLALPLTLIAIFIEWKTDNAVKTQADDSSGDLAVSESEVSVDAFRRVRYFFVWFACLIACAHLLGFLIGLPLMVLIYLLAHREPLKLSIFLSFMVLAILYGGFQKGLVLPLPEGVLTMMLFGG
;
A
#
# COMPACT_ATOMS: atom_id res chain seq x y z
N MET A 1 -3.38 20.37 -25.63
CA MET A 1 -2.64 20.80 -24.42
C MET A 1 -1.35 20.01 -24.35
N SER A 2 -0.20 20.66 -24.17
CA SER A 2 1.09 19.98 -24.14
C SER A 2 1.21 19.07 -22.91
N LEU A 3 1.73 17.85 -23.10
CA LEU A 3 1.89 16.84 -22.04
C LEU A 3 2.65 17.38 -20.81
N ALA A 4 3.59 18.30 -21.00
CA ALA A 4 4.36 18.94 -19.93
C ALA A 4 3.50 19.80 -18.97
N VAL A 5 2.50 20.52 -19.51
CA VAL A 5 1.54 21.28 -18.68
C VAL A 5 0.67 20.32 -17.87
N SER A 6 0.31 19.16 -18.43
CA SER A 6 -0.48 18.16 -17.70
C SER A 6 0.29 17.54 -16.54
N ARG A 7 1.60 17.27 -16.70
CA ARG A 7 2.42 16.64 -15.65
C ARG A 7 2.75 17.59 -14.50
N THR A 8 3.12 18.83 -14.82
CA THR A 8 3.35 19.87 -13.80
C THR A 8 2.09 20.20 -13.02
N VAL A 9 0.94 20.29 -13.69
CA VAL A 9 -0.37 20.46 -13.02
C VAL A 9 -0.70 19.27 -12.12
N LEU A 10 -0.43 18.03 -12.56
CA LEU A 10 -0.60 16.83 -11.73
C LEU A 10 0.29 16.88 -10.49
N GLY A 11 1.59 17.17 -10.64
CA GLY A 11 2.53 17.23 -9.53
C GLY A 11 2.14 18.28 -8.49
N ILE A 12 1.78 19.49 -8.93
CA ILE A 12 1.32 20.56 -8.04
C ILE A 12 -0.01 20.18 -7.36
N SER A 13 -0.94 19.55 -8.10
CA SER A 13 -2.23 19.11 -7.54
C SER A 13 -2.04 18.05 -6.47
N LEU A 14 -1.17 17.07 -6.69
CA LEU A 14 -0.82 16.04 -5.71
C LEU A 14 -0.11 16.64 -4.49
N LEU A 15 0.82 17.57 -4.70
CA LEU A 15 1.49 18.28 -3.62
C LEU A 15 0.49 19.06 -2.75
N ALA A 16 -0.46 19.77 -3.38
CA ALA A 16 -1.51 20.50 -2.69
C ALA A 16 -2.45 19.54 -1.93
N LEU A 17 -2.84 18.42 -2.54
CA LEU A 17 -3.67 17.40 -1.90
C LEU A 17 -2.99 16.82 -0.67
N PHE A 18 -1.74 16.37 -0.78
CA PHE A 18 -1.02 15.78 0.35
C PHE A 18 -0.73 16.78 1.46
N THR A 19 -0.49 18.05 1.10
CA THR A 19 -0.32 19.12 2.08
C THR A 19 -1.63 19.38 2.82
N TYR A 20 -2.75 19.42 2.09
CA TYR A 20 -4.07 19.59 2.70
C TYR A 20 -4.42 18.42 3.62
N THR A 21 -4.20 17.17 3.20
CA THR A 21 -4.47 16.00 4.03
C THR A 21 -3.57 15.93 5.26
N LEU A 22 -2.32 16.40 5.17
CA LEU A 22 -1.44 16.52 6.33
C LEU A 22 -1.99 17.53 7.33
N LEU A 23 -2.34 18.73 6.88
CA LEU A 23 -2.88 19.79 7.73
C LEU A 23 -4.20 19.37 8.37
N ALA A 24 -5.14 18.84 7.58
CA ALA A 24 -6.40 18.32 8.08
C ALA A 24 -6.21 17.15 9.06
N GLY A 25 -5.18 16.32 8.83
CA GLY A 25 -4.79 15.25 9.73
C GLY A 25 -4.32 15.77 11.10
N LEU A 26 -3.58 16.88 11.16
CA LEU A 26 -3.10 17.44 12.42
C LEU A 26 -4.22 17.91 13.36
N ASP A 27 -5.36 18.30 12.81
CA ASP A 27 -6.55 18.74 13.58
C ASP A 27 -7.43 17.56 14.06
N MET A 28 -7.18 16.34 13.56
CA MET A 28 -7.97 15.16 13.89
C MET A 28 -7.49 14.46 15.18
N PRO A 29 -8.37 13.74 15.89
CA PRO A 29 -7.95 12.90 17.00
C PRO A 29 -6.92 11.86 16.55
N PHE A 30 -5.95 11.54 17.39
CA PHE A 30 -4.76 10.72 17.09
C PHE A 30 -5.05 9.45 16.25
N ARG A 31 -6.17 8.77 16.52
CA ARG A 31 -6.56 7.55 15.80
C ARG A 31 -6.94 7.82 14.34
N ALA A 32 -7.68 8.90 14.09
CA ALA A 32 -8.13 9.28 12.76
C ALA A 32 -7.02 9.98 11.96
N SER A 33 -6.10 10.65 12.66
CA SER A 33 -5.00 11.37 12.04
C SER A 33 -3.85 10.47 11.56
N MET A 34 -3.71 9.27 12.11
CA MET A 34 -2.64 8.32 11.74
C MET A 34 -2.52 8.09 10.24
N LEU A 35 -3.62 7.75 9.56
CA LEU A 35 -3.61 7.45 8.12
C LEU A 35 -3.25 8.68 7.28
N PRO A 36 -3.95 9.83 7.40
CA PRO A 36 -3.63 11.01 6.61
C PRO A 36 -2.24 11.56 6.92
N ILE A 37 -1.81 11.59 8.19
CA ILE A 37 -0.47 12.08 8.54
C ILE A 37 0.61 11.16 7.99
N LEU A 38 0.53 9.84 8.22
CA LEU A 38 1.55 8.90 7.72
C LEU A 38 1.61 8.90 6.19
N ALA A 39 0.46 8.77 5.52
CA ALA A 39 0.41 8.76 4.06
C ALA A 39 0.99 10.07 3.49
N SER A 40 0.59 11.23 4.03
CA SER A 40 1.07 12.52 3.55
C SER A 40 2.55 12.74 3.87
N SER A 41 3.02 12.30 5.05
CA SER A 41 4.42 12.45 5.45
C SER A 41 5.40 11.68 4.56
N LEU A 42 4.97 10.54 3.99
CA LEU A 42 5.73 9.78 3.01
C LEU A 42 5.55 10.34 1.60
N ALA A 43 4.30 10.66 1.22
CA ALA A 43 3.99 11.12 -0.13
C ALA A 43 4.54 12.51 -0.45
N LEU A 44 4.65 13.41 0.53
CA LEU A 44 5.19 14.76 0.33
C LEU A 44 6.66 14.77 -0.10
N PRO A 45 7.61 14.12 0.60
CA PRO A 45 8.98 13.98 0.12
C PRO A 45 9.07 13.34 -1.27
N LEU A 46 8.31 12.27 -1.50
CA LEU A 46 8.30 11.57 -2.80
C LEU A 46 7.81 12.45 -3.94
N THR A 47 6.72 13.21 -3.73
CA THR A 47 6.21 14.15 -4.74
C THR A 47 7.15 15.33 -4.97
N LEU A 48 7.80 15.85 -3.93
CA LEU A 48 8.84 16.88 -4.08
C LEU A 48 10.05 16.35 -4.88
N ILE A 49 10.50 15.13 -4.61
CA ILE A 49 11.56 14.48 -5.38
C ILE A 49 11.13 14.29 -6.84
N ALA A 50 9.91 13.83 -7.09
CA ALA A 50 9.39 13.64 -8.45
C ALA A 50 9.36 14.96 -9.24
N ILE A 51 8.87 16.05 -8.62
CA ILE A 51 8.88 17.39 -9.23
C ILE A 51 10.31 17.87 -9.48
N PHE A 52 11.24 17.63 -8.53
CA PHE A 52 12.64 18.00 -8.68
C PHE A 52 13.34 17.25 -9.82
N ILE A 53 13.10 15.95 -9.95
CA ILE A 53 13.60 15.14 -11.06
C ILE A 53 13.03 15.66 -12.37
N GLU A 54 11.72 15.90 -12.44
CA GLU A 54 11.06 16.41 -13.65
C GLU A 54 11.64 17.77 -14.09
N TRP A 55 11.81 18.70 -13.14
CA TRP A 55 12.41 20.01 -13.42
C TRP A 55 13.87 19.91 -13.92
N LYS A 56 14.65 18.95 -13.39
CA LYS A 56 16.03 18.71 -13.82
C LYS A 56 16.10 18.02 -15.19
N THR A 57 15.19 17.09 -15.46
CA THR A 57 15.12 16.31 -16.70
C THR A 57 14.53 17.10 -17.87
N ASP A 58 13.67 18.08 -17.63
CA ASP A 58 13.16 18.97 -18.69
C ASP A 58 14.26 19.81 -19.37
N ASN A 59 15.41 20.01 -18.72
CA ASN A 59 16.60 20.65 -19.31
C ASN A 59 17.51 19.68 -20.09
N ALA A 60 17.27 18.37 -20.04
CA ALA A 60 18.07 17.34 -20.69
C ALA A 60 17.17 16.42 -21.52
N VAL A 61 16.91 16.81 -22.77
CA VAL A 61 16.50 15.95 -23.90
C VAL A 61 15.51 14.81 -23.55
N LYS A 62 14.22 15.06 -23.83
CA LYS A 62 13.11 14.13 -24.13
C LYS A 62 13.46 12.62 -24.26
N THR A 63 13.77 11.89 -23.18
CA THR A 63 13.79 10.39 -23.22
C THR A 63 13.60 9.70 -21.86
N GLN A 64 13.00 10.32 -20.84
CA GLN A 64 12.87 9.68 -19.52
C GLN A 64 11.50 9.88 -18.86
N ALA A 65 10.43 9.73 -19.64
CA ALA A 65 9.09 9.53 -19.08
C ALA A 65 8.75 8.04 -18.86
N ASP A 66 9.70 7.13 -19.15
CA ASP A 66 9.50 5.67 -19.08
C ASP A 66 10.19 4.98 -17.87
N ASP A 67 11.03 5.73 -17.14
CA ASP A 67 11.92 5.15 -16.09
C ASP A 67 11.60 5.65 -14.66
N SER A 68 10.53 6.43 -14.49
CA SER A 68 10.12 6.97 -13.18
C SER A 68 8.82 6.33 -12.68
N SER A 69 8.79 5.00 -12.72
CA SER A 69 7.92 4.16 -11.89
C SER A 69 8.79 3.10 -11.24
N GLY A 70 9.39 3.47 -10.10
CA GLY A 70 10.17 2.55 -9.28
C GLY A 70 9.46 1.22 -9.09
N ASP A 71 10.19 0.14 -9.38
CA ASP A 71 9.82 -1.28 -9.22
C ASP A 71 8.58 -1.79 -10.01
N LEU A 72 7.97 -0.94 -10.83
CA LEU A 72 6.86 -1.30 -11.73
C LEU A 72 7.13 -0.94 -13.20
N ALA A 73 8.32 -0.43 -13.53
CA ALA A 73 8.78 -0.26 -14.90
C ALA A 73 9.07 -1.64 -15.52
N VAL A 74 7.99 -2.38 -15.82
CA VAL A 74 8.00 -3.41 -16.84
C VAL A 74 8.34 -2.69 -18.14
N SER A 75 9.54 -2.93 -18.66
CA SER A 75 9.98 -2.39 -19.95
C SER A 75 8.86 -2.64 -20.98
N GLU A 76 8.40 -1.58 -21.68
CA GLU A 76 7.34 -1.69 -22.71
C GLU A 76 7.72 -2.64 -23.87
N SER A 77 8.97 -3.10 -23.93
CA SER A 77 9.42 -4.14 -24.86
C SER A 77 9.15 -5.59 -24.39
N GLU A 78 8.65 -5.78 -23.16
CA GLU A 78 8.37 -7.08 -22.55
C GLU A 78 6.89 -7.23 -22.18
N VAL A 79 5.98 -6.71 -23.03
CA VAL A 79 4.54 -7.05 -23.01
C VAL A 79 4.35 -8.49 -23.52
N SER A 80 4.98 -9.43 -22.82
CA SER A 80 4.77 -10.85 -23.00
C SER A 80 3.59 -11.29 -22.16
N VAL A 81 2.99 -12.41 -22.54
CA VAL A 81 1.90 -13.09 -21.82
C VAL A 81 2.23 -13.29 -20.32
N ASP A 82 3.51 -13.28 -19.95
CA ASP A 82 3.99 -13.42 -18.58
C ASP A 82 3.72 -12.19 -17.70
N ALA A 83 3.77 -10.96 -18.24
CA ALA A 83 3.42 -9.75 -17.48
C ALA A 83 1.93 -9.77 -17.10
N PHE A 84 1.06 -10.14 -18.03
CA PHE A 84 -0.38 -10.27 -17.78
C PHE A 84 -0.70 -11.39 -16.79
N ARG A 85 0.06 -12.50 -16.82
CA ARG A 85 -0.05 -13.58 -15.83
C ARG A 85 0.33 -13.12 -14.42
N ARG A 86 1.41 -12.35 -14.27
CA ARG A 86 1.83 -11.79 -12.97
C ARG A 86 0.78 -10.85 -12.39
N VAL A 87 0.23 -9.94 -13.21
CA VAL A 87 -0.83 -9.03 -12.78
C VAL A 87 -2.07 -9.80 -12.33
N ARG A 88 -2.54 -10.78 -13.12
CA ARG A 88 -3.67 -11.64 -12.71
C ARG A 88 -3.40 -12.37 -11.41
N TYR A 89 -2.19 -12.91 -11.23
CA TYR A 89 -1.82 -13.60 -10.00
C TYR A 89 -1.86 -12.66 -8.78
N PHE A 90 -1.35 -11.44 -8.92
CA PHE A 90 -1.48 -10.40 -7.90
C PHE A 90 -2.94 -10.09 -7.55
N PHE A 91 -3.80 -9.89 -8.55
CA PHE A 91 -5.23 -9.63 -8.32
C PHE A 91 -5.94 -10.79 -7.62
N VAL A 92 -5.58 -12.04 -7.93
CA VAL A 92 -6.14 -13.22 -7.24
C VAL A 92 -5.72 -13.23 -5.77
N TRP A 93 -4.44 -13.00 -5.47
CA TRP A 93 -3.97 -12.90 -4.07
C TRP A 93 -4.60 -11.73 -3.33
N PHE A 94 -4.73 -10.58 -3.99
CA PHE A 94 -5.37 -9.41 -3.42
C PHE A 94 -6.85 -9.63 -3.12
N ALA A 95 -7.60 -10.23 -4.06
CA ALA A 95 -9.00 -10.61 -3.85
C ALA A 95 -9.14 -11.64 -2.72
N CYS A 96 -8.23 -12.61 -2.64
CA CYS A 96 -8.21 -13.59 -1.56
C CYS A 96 -7.91 -12.92 -0.21
N LEU A 97 -7.01 -11.94 -0.16
CA LEU A 97 -6.74 -11.15 1.05
C LEU A 97 -7.99 -10.40 1.51
N ILE A 98 -8.70 -9.74 0.59
CA ILE A 98 -9.96 -9.05 0.90
C ILE A 98 -11.00 -10.05 1.44
N ALA A 99 -11.18 -11.18 0.76
CA ALA A 99 -12.12 -12.21 1.19
C ALA A 99 -11.77 -12.76 2.57
N CYS A 100 -10.48 -13.04 2.82
CA CYS A 100 -9.99 -13.56 4.09
C CYS A 100 -10.16 -12.54 5.23
N ALA A 101 -9.85 -11.27 4.97
CA ALA A 101 -10.08 -10.18 5.92
C ALA A 101 -11.57 -9.99 6.22
N HIS A 102 -12.46 -10.14 5.24
CA HIS A 102 -13.90 -10.04 5.43
C HIS A 102 -14.48 -11.26 6.18
N LEU A 103 -13.96 -12.46 5.92
CA LEU A 103 -14.44 -13.69 6.54
C LEU A 103 -13.92 -13.87 7.97
N LEU A 104 -12.63 -13.68 8.18
CA LEU A 104 -11.93 -13.97 9.45
C LEU A 104 -11.58 -12.71 10.27
N GLY A 105 -11.80 -11.53 9.70
CA GLY A 105 -11.44 -10.26 10.32
C GLY A 105 -9.98 -9.91 10.05
N PHE A 106 -9.66 -8.63 10.21
CA PHE A 106 -8.33 -8.12 9.90
C PHE A 106 -7.26 -8.67 10.85
N LEU A 107 -7.61 -8.94 12.11
CA LEU A 107 -6.67 -9.44 13.14
C LEU A 107 -6.14 -10.85 12.83
N ILE A 108 -6.98 -11.73 12.27
CA ILE A 108 -6.65 -13.13 12.01
C ILE A 108 -6.40 -13.37 10.52
N GLY A 109 -7.20 -12.76 9.64
CA GLY A 109 -7.12 -12.96 8.19
C GLY A 109 -5.79 -12.50 7.59
N LEU A 110 -5.23 -11.38 8.04
CA LEU A 110 -3.95 -10.86 7.55
C LEU A 110 -2.74 -11.74 7.89
N PRO A 111 -2.49 -12.10 9.17
CA PRO A 111 -1.38 -12.99 9.49
C PRO A 111 -1.56 -14.37 8.85
N LEU A 112 -2.78 -14.91 8.82
CA LEU A 112 -3.06 -16.16 8.11
C LEU A 112 -2.71 -16.04 6.61
N MET A 113 -3.04 -14.91 5.99
CA MET A 113 -2.75 -14.72 4.58
C MET A 113 -1.24 -14.57 4.31
N VAL A 114 -0.50 -13.90 5.19
CA VAL A 114 0.97 -13.84 5.14
C VAL A 114 1.57 -15.24 5.28
N LEU A 115 1.06 -16.05 6.21
CA LEU A 115 1.51 -17.43 6.38
C LEU A 115 1.29 -18.27 5.11
N ILE A 116 0.06 -18.22 4.56
CA ILE A 116 -0.31 -18.97 3.34
C ILE A 116 0.53 -18.49 2.14
N TYR A 117 0.73 -17.18 2.01
CA TYR A 117 1.51 -16.61 0.92
C TYR A 117 2.97 -17.06 0.96
N LEU A 118 3.62 -16.98 2.12
CA LEU A 118 5.02 -17.41 2.29
C LEU A 118 5.17 -18.91 2.05
N LEU A 119 4.21 -19.70 2.54
CA LEU A 119 4.22 -21.14 2.34
C LEU A 119 4.02 -21.53 0.88
N ALA A 120 3.16 -20.81 0.15
CA ALA A 120 2.94 -21.01 -1.28
C ALA A 120 4.21 -20.72 -2.11
N HIS A 121 5.06 -19.78 -1.64
CA HIS A 121 6.34 -19.44 -2.27
C HIS A 121 7.52 -20.28 -1.74
N ARG A 122 7.25 -21.34 -0.97
CA ARG A 122 8.25 -22.30 -0.44
C ARG A 122 9.28 -21.71 0.52
N GLU A 123 8.91 -20.66 1.24
CA GLU A 123 9.72 -20.14 2.34
C GLU A 123 9.79 -21.13 3.51
N PRO A 124 10.86 -21.11 4.33
CA PRO A 124 10.99 -22.03 5.44
C PRO A 124 9.86 -21.82 6.45
N LEU A 125 9.23 -22.93 6.85
CA LEU A 125 8.09 -22.95 7.77
C LEU A 125 8.33 -22.12 9.04
N LYS A 126 9.54 -22.19 9.60
CA LYS A 126 9.94 -21.42 10.78
C LYS A 126 9.83 -19.91 10.56
N LEU A 127 10.30 -19.42 9.42
CA LEU A 127 10.26 -18.00 9.06
C LEU A 127 8.82 -17.58 8.79
N SER A 128 8.06 -18.41 8.07
CA SER A 128 6.64 -18.13 7.75
C SER A 128 5.79 -17.98 9.01
N ILE A 129 5.94 -18.91 9.97
CA ILE A 129 5.24 -18.85 11.26
C ILE A 129 5.70 -17.65 12.07
N PHE A 130 7.01 -17.40 12.15
CA PHE A 130 7.55 -16.26 12.88
C PHE A 130 7.02 -14.93 12.33
N LEU A 131 7.07 -14.72 11.01
CA LEU A 131 6.64 -13.49 10.37
C LEU A 131 5.13 -13.28 10.49
N SER A 132 4.34 -14.35 10.28
CA SER A 132 2.89 -14.34 10.53
C SER A 132 2.58 -13.97 11.98
N PHE A 133 3.31 -14.52 12.95
CA PHE A 133 3.10 -14.22 14.36
C PHE A 133 3.49 -12.77 14.70
N MET A 134 4.57 -12.25 14.12
CA MET A 134 4.96 -10.84 14.27
C MET A 134 3.88 -9.90 13.71
N VAL A 135 3.30 -10.21 12.55
CA VAL A 135 2.17 -9.45 12.00
C VAL A 135 0.99 -9.45 12.98
N LEU A 136 0.63 -10.60 13.55
CA LEU A 136 -0.42 -10.69 14.56
C LEU A 136 -0.09 -9.88 15.81
N ALA A 137 1.15 -9.93 16.30
CA ALA A 137 1.61 -9.16 17.46
C ALA A 137 1.54 -7.64 17.21
N ILE A 138 1.88 -7.18 16.01
CA ILE A 138 1.77 -5.77 15.62
C ILE A 138 0.30 -5.34 15.51
N LEU A 139 -0.56 -6.18 14.91
CA LEU A 139 -1.99 -5.87 14.81
C LEU A 139 -2.66 -5.81 16.19
N TYR A 140 -2.40 -6.81 17.05
CA TYR A 140 -2.95 -6.85 18.39
C TYR A 140 -2.36 -5.76 19.29
N GLY A 141 -1.03 -5.67 19.37
CA GLY A 141 -0.32 -4.75 20.26
C GLY A 141 -0.40 -3.30 19.78
N GLY A 142 -0.11 -3.07 18.49
CA GLY A 142 -0.10 -1.73 17.90
C GLY A 142 -1.50 -1.18 17.68
N PHE A 143 -2.37 -1.91 16.98
CA PHE A 143 -3.66 -1.39 16.56
C PHE A 143 -4.78 -1.60 17.60
N GLN A 144 -4.93 -2.82 18.13
CA GLN A 144 -6.02 -3.11 19.06
C GLN A 144 -5.75 -2.61 20.48
N LYS A 145 -4.53 -2.76 21.01
CA LYS A 145 -4.19 -2.29 22.36
C LYS A 145 -3.61 -0.88 22.38
N GLY A 146 -2.72 -0.54 21.45
CA GLY A 146 -2.08 0.77 21.39
C GLY A 146 -3.01 1.87 20.88
N LEU A 147 -3.59 1.65 19.70
CA LEU A 147 -4.50 2.62 19.07
C LEU A 147 -5.96 2.43 19.47
N VAL A 148 -6.32 1.34 20.14
CA VAL A 148 -7.72 0.96 20.46
C VAL A 148 -8.62 1.18 19.25
N LEU A 149 -8.11 0.76 18.09
CA LEU A 149 -8.83 0.84 16.83
C LEU A 149 -9.73 -0.39 16.74
N PRO A 150 -11.06 -0.23 16.54
CA PRO A 150 -11.92 -1.37 16.26
C PRO A 150 -11.54 -1.92 14.88
N LEU A 151 -10.71 -2.97 14.87
CA LEU A 151 -10.34 -3.66 13.64
C LEU A 151 -11.60 -4.35 13.08
N PRO A 152 -11.77 -4.37 11.75
CA PRO A 152 -12.90 -5.07 11.14
C PRO A 152 -12.95 -6.53 11.60
N GLU A 153 -14.06 -6.89 12.25
CA GLU A 153 -14.34 -8.26 12.65
C GLU A 153 -14.84 -9.05 11.44
N GLY A 154 -14.43 -10.31 11.35
CA GLY A 154 -14.86 -11.19 10.29
C GLY A 154 -16.27 -11.71 10.53
N VAL A 155 -17.01 -11.93 9.46
CA VAL A 155 -18.36 -12.52 9.54
C VAL A 155 -18.33 -13.89 10.23
N LEU A 156 -17.34 -14.74 9.92
CA LEU A 156 -17.22 -16.05 10.55
C LEU A 156 -16.80 -15.93 12.02
N THR A 157 -15.85 -15.06 12.33
CA THR A 157 -15.40 -14.87 13.71
C THR A 157 -16.50 -14.30 14.60
N MET A 158 -17.33 -13.41 14.05
CA MET A 158 -18.51 -12.89 14.76
C MET A 158 -19.53 -14.01 15.02
N MET A 159 -19.73 -14.93 14.06
CA MET A 159 -20.67 -16.04 14.21
C MET A 159 -20.18 -17.15 15.15
N LEU A 160 -18.85 -17.33 15.28
CA LEU A 160 -18.22 -18.39 16.08
C LEU A 160 -17.85 -17.94 17.50
N PHE A 161 -17.51 -16.67 17.69
CA PHE A 161 -17.05 -16.11 18.96
C PHE A 161 -17.92 -14.96 19.49
N GLY A 162 -18.87 -14.47 18.69
CA GLY A 162 -19.88 -13.48 19.11
C GLY A 162 -21.11 -14.17 19.67
N GLY A 163 -21.01 -14.56 20.94
CA GLY A 163 -22.11 -14.99 21.81
C GLY A 163 -22.00 -14.29 23.16
#